data_AF-A0A0N4UTR9-F1
#
_entry.id   AF-A0A0N4UTR9-F1
#
_cell.length_a   1.000
_cell.length_b   1.000
_cell.length_c   1.000
_cell.angle_alpha   90.00
_cell.angle_beta   90.00
_cell.angle_gamma   90.00
#
_symmetry.space_group_name_H-M   'P 1'
#
loop_
_entity.id
_entity.type
_entity.pdbx_description
1 polymer ?
#
loop_
_entity_poly.entity_id
_entity_poly.type
_entity_poly.pdbx_seq_one_letter_code
_entity_poly.pdbx_strand_id
1 'polypeptide(L)'
;SSKDVFRQRYFYNGQYYKGNGPAILFLGGEGPENGGWIFDEGCPHMKWANDSSAALFALEHRFYGKSRPFEKQTTENLKYLSSRQAIEDIAEFIKAMDKKYSISNHRWIVYGGSYSAST
;
A
#
# COMPACT_ATOMS: atom_id res chain seq x y z
N SER A 1 5.83 -19.45 14.94
CA SER A 1 5.19 -18.79 13.78
C SER A 1 5.97 -19.09 12.53
N SER A 2 5.34 -19.76 11.55
CA SER A 2 5.89 -19.83 10.20
C SER A 2 5.93 -18.42 9.62
N LYS A 3 7.08 -17.99 9.09
CA LYS A 3 7.25 -16.71 8.37
C LYS A 3 6.99 -16.93 6.89
N ASP A 4 5.80 -17.41 6.56
CA ASP A 4 5.42 -17.61 5.17
C ASP A 4 5.28 -16.25 4.48
N VAL A 5 6.00 -16.08 3.38
CA VAL A 5 6.00 -14.84 2.59
C VAL A 5 5.08 -15.01 1.38
N PHE A 6 4.39 -13.93 1.01
CA PHE A 6 3.58 -13.90 -0.20
C PHE A 6 3.89 -12.64 -1.00
N ARG A 7 3.50 -12.66 -2.28
CA ARG A 7 3.64 -11.49 -3.15
C ARG A 7 2.42 -10.59 -3.00
N GLN A 8 2.64 -9.40 -2.46
CA GLN A 8 1.62 -8.36 -2.38
C GLN A 8 1.72 -7.42 -3.59
N ARG A 9 0.61 -7.20 -4.25
CA ARG A 9 0.52 -6.29 -5.40
C ARG A 9 0.48 -4.86 -4.91
N TYR A 10 1.19 -3.99 -5.61
CA TYR A 10 1.13 -2.56 -5.39
C TYR A 10 1.28 -1.82 -6.72
N PHE A 11 0.90 -0.55 -6.72
CA PHE A 11 1.11 0.39 -7.80
C PHE A 11 1.97 1.54 -7.31
N TYR A 12 2.74 2.13 -8.21
CA TYR A 12 3.64 3.24 -7.92
C TYR A 12 3.45 4.32 -8.97
N ASN A 13 3.30 5.55 -8.50
CA ASN A 13 3.35 6.74 -9.34
C ASN A 13 4.42 7.70 -8.79
N GLY A 14 5.49 7.86 -9.56
CA GLY A 14 6.60 8.75 -9.26
C GLY A 14 6.54 10.09 -9.99
N GLN A 15 5.44 10.43 -10.67
CA GLN A 15 5.32 11.59 -11.55
C GLN A 15 5.77 12.91 -10.90
N TYR A 16 5.46 13.10 -9.62
CA TYR A 16 5.81 14.31 -8.87
C TYR A 16 7.00 14.14 -7.92
N TYR A 17 7.58 12.94 -7.86
CA TYR A 17 8.63 12.65 -6.90
C TYR A 17 9.96 13.26 -7.33
N LYS A 18 10.54 14.12 -6.48
CA LYS A 18 11.82 14.80 -6.75
C LYS A 18 13.01 14.24 -5.96
N GLY A 19 12.87 13.05 -5.35
CA GLY A 19 13.93 12.37 -4.60
C GLY A 19 14.09 12.81 -3.14
N ASN A 20 13.48 13.93 -2.75
CA ASN A 20 13.55 14.48 -1.39
C ASN A 20 12.18 14.68 -0.72
N GLY A 21 11.07 14.45 -1.42
CA GLY A 21 9.72 14.52 -0.85
C GLY A 21 9.35 13.29 -0.01
N PRO A 22 8.20 13.32 0.68
CA PRO A 22 7.68 12.17 1.41
C PRO A 22 7.16 11.08 0.46
N ALA A 23 6.73 9.95 1.01
CA ALA A 23 5.90 8.98 0.33
C ALA A 23 4.47 9.04 0.87
N ILE A 24 3.49 8.88 -0.01
CA ILE A 24 2.08 8.84 0.28
C ILE A 24 1.56 7.46 -0.13
N LEU A 25 0.97 6.73 0.82
CA LEU A 25 0.52 5.35 0.67
C LEU A 25 -0.99 5.25 0.82
N PHE A 26 -1.66 4.88 -0.28
CA PHE A 26 -3.05 4.46 -0.29
C PHE A 26 -3.17 2.98 0.07
N LEU A 27 -4.04 2.67 1.03
CA LEU A 27 -4.42 1.31 1.39
C LEU A 27 -5.69 0.90 0.66
N GLY A 28 -5.56 -0.09 -0.23
CA GLY A 28 -6.69 -0.71 -0.92
C GLY A 28 -7.71 -1.29 0.05
N GLY A 29 -8.99 -1.23 -0.32
CA GLY A 29 -10.10 -1.78 0.47
C GLY A 29 -10.37 -3.26 0.21
N GLU A 30 -11.63 -3.66 0.33
CA GLU A 30 -12.12 -5.03 0.22
C GLU A 30 -12.30 -5.51 -1.24
N GLY A 31 -11.33 -5.22 -2.10
CA GLY A 31 -11.41 -5.54 -3.51
C GLY A 31 -10.06 -5.49 -4.25
N PRO A 32 -10.04 -5.92 -5.53
CA PRO A 32 -8.83 -5.83 -6.33
C PRO A 32 -8.41 -4.37 -6.53
N GLU A 33 -7.17 -4.04 -6.18
CA GLU A 33 -6.60 -2.72 -6.44
C GLU A 33 -6.22 -2.59 -7.92
N ASN A 34 -6.44 -1.41 -8.51
CA ASN A 34 -6.14 -1.11 -9.91
C ASN A 34 -5.25 0.13 -10.11
N GLY A 35 -4.94 0.85 -9.03
CA GLY A 35 -4.09 2.03 -9.03
C GLY A 35 -4.81 3.33 -9.35
N GLY A 36 -6.11 3.32 -9.65
CA GLY A 36 -6.85 4.51 -10.12
C GLY A 36 -6.68 5.73 -9.20
N TRP A 37 -6.68 5.51 -7.89
CA TRP A 37 -6.51 6.55 -6.86
C TRP A 37 -5.18 7.32 -6.93
N ILE A 38 -4.16 6.76 -7.58
CA ILE A 38 -2.83 7.37 -7.70
C ILE A 38 -2.46 7.72 -9.15
N PHE A 39 -3.39 7.58 -10.10
CA PHE A 39 -3.18 7.94 -11.51
C PHE A 39 -4.22 8.93 -12.05
N ASP A 40 -5.34 9.11 -11.35
CA ASP A 40 -6.36 10.09 -11.72
C ASP A 40 -6.00 11.48 -11.14
N GLU A 41 -5.65 12.42 -12.02
CA GLU A 41 -5.34 13.82 -11.67
C GLU A 41 -6.49 14.55 -10.96
N GLY A 42 -7.73 14.07 -11.09
CA GLY A 42 -8.88 14.57 -10.34
C GLY A 42 -8.84 14.20 -8.85
N CYS A 43 -8.02 13.23 -8.45
CA CYS A 43 -7.92 12.81 -7.05
C CYS A 43 -7.10 13.80 -6.21
N PRO A 44 -7.54 14.14 -4.98
CA PRO A 44 -6.82 15.07 -4.10
C PRO A 44 -5.36 14.70 -3.82
N HIS A 45 -5.04 13.40 -3.89
CA HIS A 45 -3.72 12.87 -3.56
C HIS A 45 -2.67 13.18 -4.63
N MET A 46 -3.10 13.31 -5.89
CA MET A 46 -2.24 13.79 -6.98
C MET A 46 -1.81 15.24 -6.71
N LYS A 47 -2.75 16.08 -6.28
CA LYS A 47 -2.44 17.45 -5.85
C LYS A 47 -1.48 17.47 -4.67
N TRP A 48 -1.71 16.66 -3.64
CA TRP A 48 -0.77 16.58 -2.49
C TRP A 48 0.62 16.13 -2.92
N ALA A 49 0.71 15.15 -3.82
CA ALA A 49 1.97 14.67 -4.34
C ALA A 49 2.71 15.75 -5.12
N ASN A 50 2.01 16.53 -5.95
CA ASN A 50 2.59 17.67 -6.65
C ASN A 50 3.10 18.74 -5.67
N ASP A 51 2.26 19.16 -4.73
CA ASP A 51 2.57 20.23 -3.77
C ASP A 51 3.75 19.87 -2.85
N SER A 52 3.90 18.58 -2.50
CA SER A 52 4.94 18.09 -1.57
C SER A 52 6.10 17.35 -2.24
N SER A 53 6.10 17.28 -3.58
CA SER A 53 7.04 16.49 -4.38
C SER A 53 7.12 15.01 -3.94
N ALA A 54 5.99 14.42 -3.58
CA ALA A 54 5.89 13.09 -2.99
C ALA A 54 5.84 11.97 -4.03
N ALA A 55 6.29 10.79 -3.61
CA ALA A 55 6.02 9.54 -4.28
C ALA A 55 4.65 9.00 -3.87
N LEU A 56 3.88 8.46 -4.81
CA LEU A 56 2.59 7.83 -4.53
C LEU A 56 2.67 6.31 -4.67
N PHE A 57 2.05 5.61 -3.72
CA PHE A 57 1.90 4.17 -3.72
C PHE A 57 0.44 3.80 -3.44
N ALA A 58 -0.04 2.74 -4.08
CA ALA A 58 -1.30 2.08 -3.74
C ALA A 58 -1.02 0.60 -3.46
N LEU A 59 -1.28 0.15 -2.24
CA LEU A 59 -1.02 -1.22 -1.79
C LEU A 59 -2.33 -2.02 -1.77
N GLU A 60 -2.34 -3.15 -2.47
CA GLU A 60 -3.48 -4.05 -2.43
C GLU A 60 -3.52 -4.81 -1.10
N HIS A 61 -4.68 -4.81 -0.46
CA HIS A 61 -4.87 -5.48 0.81
C HIS A 61 -4.70 -7.01 0.68
N ARG A 62 -4.10 -7.63 1.70
CA ARG A 62 -4.02 -9.10 1.79
C ARG A 62 -5.40 -9.73 1.63
N PHE A 63 -5.44 -10.90 1.00
CA PHE A 63 -6.65 -11.64 0.64
C PHE A 63 -7.54 -11.01 -0.42
N TYR A 64 -7.15 -9.92 -1.08
CA TYR A 64 -7.93 -9.34 -2.18
C TYR A 64 -7.14 -9.32 -3.49
N GLY A 65 -7.88 -9.31 -4.61
CA GLY A 65 -7.32 -9.33 -5.96
C GLY A 65 -6.21 -10.37 -6.15
N LYS A 66 -4.99 -9.91 -6.45
CA LYS A 66 -3.80 -10.74 -6.70
C LYS A 66 -2.94 -10.97 -5.44
N SER A 67 -3.27 -10.30 -4.34
CA SER A 67 -2.53 -10.34 -3.08
C SER A 67 -3.06 -11.45 -2.18
N ARG A 68 -2.73 -12.70 -2.51
CA ARG A 68 -3.26 -13.90 -1.85
C ARG A 68 -2.15 -14.64 -1.07
N PRO A 69 -2.17 -14.62 0.27
CA PRO A 69 -1.22 -15.39 1.07
C PRO A 69 -1.44 -16.91 0.98
N PHE A 70 -2.67 -17.33 0.64
CA PHE A 70 -3.06 -18.74 0.50
C PHE A 70 -3.79 -18.94 -0.81
N GLU A 71 -3.62 -20.11 -1.43
CA GLU A 71 -4.33 -20.47 -2.66
C GLU A 71 -5.84 -20.58 -2.44
N LYS A 72 -6.26 -21.07 -1.27
CA LYS A 72 -7.66 -21.27 -0.90
C LYS A 72 -8.05 -20.38 0.27
N GLN A 73 -9.22 -19.74 0.16
CA GLN A 73 -9.82 -18.97 1.24
C GLN A 73 -10.72 -19.86 2.10
N THR A 74 -10.12 -20.72 2.91
CA THR A 74 -10.83 -21.49 3.93
C THR A 74 -10.98 -20.67 5.21
N THR A 75 -11.95 -20.99 6.07
CA THR A 75 -12.12 -20.35 7.38
C THR A 75 -10.82 -20.40 8.22
N GLU A 76 -10.08 -21.50 8.10
CA GLU A 76 -8.78 -21.63 8.76
C GLU A 76 -7.75 -20.61 8.26
N ASN A 77 -7.71 -20.32 6.95
CA ASN A 77 -6.79 -19.34 6.37
C ASN A 77 -7.25 -17.90 6.63
N LEU A 78 -8.56 -17.66 6.74
CA LEU A 78 -9.12 -16.35 7.04
C LEU A 78 -8.73 -15.83 8.43
N LYS A 79 -8.21 -16.66 9.34
CA LYS A 79 -7.63 -16.19 10.61
C LYS A 79 -6.46 -15.20 10.41
N TYR A 80 -5.82 -15.21 9.23
CA TYR A 80 -4.76 -14.28 8.87
C TYR A 80 -5.26 -13.02 8.17
N LEU A 81 -6.56 -12.90 7.89
CA LEU A 81 -7.21 -11.67 7.47
C LEU A 81 -7.56 -10.87 8.72
N SER A 82 -6.54 -10.24 9.32
CA SER A 82 -6.70 -9.42 10.53
C SER A 82 -5.95 -8.10 10.38
N SER A 83 -6.43 -7.06 11.07
CA SER A 83 -5.80 -5.74 11.01
C SER A 83 -4.35 -5.77 11.46
N ARG A 84 -4.05 -6.53 12.53
CA ARG A 84 -2.67 -6.72 13.00
C ARG A 84 -1.73 -7.19 11.89
N GLN A 85 -2.14 -8.19 11.13
CA GLN A 85 -1.30 -8.70 10.06
C GLN A 85 -1.20 -7.75 8.87
N ALA A 86 -2.25 -6.97 8.59
CA ALA A 86 -2.20 -5.93 7.57
C ALA A 86 -1.26 -4.77 7.98
N ILE A 87 -1.22 -4.38 9.25
CA ILE A 87 -0.22 -3.42 9.78
C ILE A 87 1.20 -3.97 9.60
N GLU A 88 1.41 -5.26 9.90
CA GLU A 88 2.72 -5.91 9.70
C GLU A 88 3.12 -5.90 8.21
N ASP A 89 2.18 -6.15 7.28
CA ASP A 89 2.44 -6.00 5.84
C ASP A 89 2.82 -4.58 5.44
N ILE A 90 2.09 -3.58 5.96
CA ILE A 90 2.35 -2.16 5.68
C ILE A 90 3.75 -1.78 6.17
N ALA A 91 4.14 -2.22 7.37
CA ALA A 91 5.46 -1.94 7.92
C ALA A 91 6.59 -2.56 7.06
N GLU A 92 6.42 -3.80 6.60
CA GLU A 92 7.39 -4.44 5.72
C GLU A 92 7.40 -3.83 4.32
N PHE A 93 6.24 -3.42 3.80
CA PHE A 93 6.11 -2.72 2.53
C PHE A 93 6.88 -1.38 2.56
N ILE A 94 6.69 -0.57 3.59
CA ILE A 94 7.38 0.72 3.77
C ILE A 94 8.90 0.52 3.74
N LYS A 95 9.43 -0.42 4.54
CA LYS A 95 10.86 -0.73 4.55
C LYS A 95 11.37 -1.16 3.17
N ALA A 96 10.61 -2.00 2.47
CA ALA A 96 10.99 -2.48 1.15
C ALA A 96 10.99 -1.34 0.11
N MET A 97 10.02 -0.44 0.16
CA MET A 97 9.89 0.67 -0.79
C MET A 97 10.90 1.78 -0.53
N ASP A 98 11.20 2.09 0.73
CA ASP A 98 12.27 3.01 1.10
C ASP A 98 13.59 2.58 0.46
N LYS A 99 13.92 1.29 0.55
CA LYS A 99 15.12 0.72 -0.07
C LYS A 99 15.03 0.69 -1.60
N LYS A 100 13.89 0.26 -2.15
CA LYS A 100 13.73 0.04 -3.61
C LYS A 100 13.71 1.35 -4.40
N TYR A 101 13.08 2.39 -3.87
CA TYR A 101 12.90 3.68 -4.54
C TYR A 101 13.79 4.79 -3.97
N SER A 102 14.69 4.46 -3.04
CA SER A 102 15.60 5.41 -2.38
C SER A 102 14.84 6.58 -1.75
N ILE A 103 13.73 6.29 -1.05
CA ILE A 103 12.93 7.32 -0.38
C ILE A 103 13.71 7.85 0.82
N SER A 104 14.48 8.91 0.59
CA SER A 104 15.44 9.47 1.54
C SER A 104 14.80 10.23 2.71
N ASN A 105 13.57 10.71 2.52
CA ASN A 105 12.87 11.49 3.54
C ASN A 105 12.33 10.61 4.67
N HIS A 106 12.11 9.31 4.43
CA HIS A 106 11.53 8.34 5.39
C HIS A 106 10.21 8.77 6.06
N ARG A 107 9.57 9.83 5.56
CA ARG A 107 8.25 10.28 5.98
C ARG A 107 7.20 9.65 5.09
N TRP A 108 6.32 8.87 5.71
CA TRP A 108 5.20 8.22 5.06
C TRP A 108 3.89 8.77 5.60
N ILE A 109 2.99 9.12 4.68
CA ILE A 109 1.60 9.45 4.98
C ILE A 109 0.77 8.27 4.51
N VAL A 110 0.12 7.57 5.42
CA VAL A 110 -0.73 6.42 5.12
C VAL A 110 -2.19 6.86 5.23
N TYR A 111 -3.00 6.47 4.26
CA TYR A 111 -4.43 6.72 4.27
C TYR A 111 -5.19 5.61 3.54
N GLY A 112 -6.46 5.44 3.91
CA GLY A 112 -7.37 4.46 3.36
C GLY A 112 -8.80 4.98 3.45
N GLY A 113 -9.75 4.23 2.92
CA GLY A 113 -11.17 4.56 3.00
C GLY A 113 -11.94 3.40 3.62
N SER A 114 -12.94 3.70 4.46
CA SER A 114 -13.75 2.67 5.13
C SER A 114 -12.89 1.73 5.99
N TYR A 115 -13.01 0.41 5.79
CA TYR A 115 -12.26 -0.61 6.51
C TYR A 115 -10.76 -0.38 6.44
N SER A 116 -10.19 -0.08 5.26
CA SER A 116 -8.75 0.06 5.09
C SER A 116 -8.14 1.24 5.87
N ALA A 117 -8.95 2.20 6.31
CA ALA A 117 -8.51 3.29 7.19
C ALA A 117 -8.46 2.88 8.68
N SER A 118 -9.20 1.83 9.05
CA SER A 118 -9.25 1.30 10.42
C SER A 118 -8.24 0.18 10.65
N THR A 119 -7.47 -0.15 9.61
CA THR A 119 -6.55 -1.29 9.57
C THR A 119 -5.13 -0.89 9.90
#